data_AF-A0A2T4JFX0-F1
#
_entry.id   AF-A0A2T4JFX0-F1
#
_cell.length_a   1.000
_cell.length_b   1.000
_cell.length_c   1.000
_cell.angle_alpha   90.00
_cell.angle_beta   90.00
_cell.angle_gamma   90.00
#
_symmetry.space_group_name_H-M   'P 1'
#
loop_
_entity.id
_entity.type
_entity.pdbx_description
1 polymer ?
#
loop_
_entity_poly.entity_id
_entity_poly.type
_entity_poly.pdbx_seq_one_letter_code
_entity_poly.pdbx_strand_id
1 'polypeptide(L)'
;MTDLNEMSLAELKALQKDVLRAIDSFEKRRKAQAVSALENAAKEMGFSLAELLGQQAGRRRSVAMPKYANPADPSDTWSGRGRQPHWFRDALAAGRS
;
A
#
# COMPACT_ATOMS: atom_id res chain seq x y z
N MET A 1 2.91 33.84 -18.89
CA MET A 1 3.97 34.10 -17.90
C MET A 1 3.27 34.76 -16.72
N THR A 2 3.29 34.17 -15.53
CA THR A 2 2.61 34.75 -14.36
C THR A 2 3.31 36.06 -13.99
N ASP A 3 2.58 37.18 -14.02
CA ASP A 3 3.11 38.50 -13.68
C ASP A 3 3.00 38.73 -12.17
N LEU A 4 4.14 38.83 -11.49
CA LEU A 4 4.22 38.89 -10.03
C LEU A 4 3.92 40.29 -9.47
N ASN A 5 4.01 41.33 -10.32
CA ASN A 5 3.87 42.73 -9.89
C ASN A 5 2.41 43.14 -9.67
N GLU A 6 1.46 42.42 -10.26
CA GLU A 6 0.01 42.66 -10.10
C GLU A 6 -0.60 41.89 -8.92
N MET A 7 0.16 40.95 -8.33
CA MET A 7 -0.32 40.11 -7.23
C MET A 7 -0.29 40.87 -5.91
N SER A 8 -1.32 40.69 -5.10
CA SER A 8 -1.34 41.18 -3.72
C SER A 8 -0.29 40.46 -2.86
N LEU A 9 0.11 41.10 -1.76
CA LEU A 9 1.05 40.51 -0.79
C LEU A 9 0.55 39.17 -0.20
N ALA A 10 -0.76 38.99 -0.09
CA ALA A 10 -1.36 37.73 0.36
C ALA A 10 -1.17 36.62 -0.69
N GLU A 11 -1.40 36.92 -1.96
CA GLU A 11 -1.23 35.96 -3.06
C GLU A 11 0.24 35.61 -3.27
N LEU A 12 1.16 36.58 -3.15
CA LEU A 12 2.60 36.33 -3.21
C LEU A 12 3.07 35.38 -2.09
N LYS A 13 2.55 35.57 -0.87
CA LYS A 13 2.85 34.65 0.26
C LYS A 13 2.26 33.26 0.05
N ALA A 14 1.06 33.16 -0.53
CA ALA A 14 0.45 31.87 -0.87
C ALA A 14 1.29 31.14 -1.93
N LEU A 15 1.66 31.85 -3.00
CA LEU A 15 2.50 31.31 -4.07
C LEU A 15 3.86 30.84 -3.53
N GLN A 16 4.50 31.62 -2.65
CA GLN A 16 5.74 31.22 -2.00
C GLN A 16 5.60 29.88 -1.27
N LYS A 17 4.52 29.71 -0.50
CA LYS A 17 4.26 28.46 0.23
C LYS A 17 4.06 27.28 -0.71
N ASP A 18 3.35 27.49 -1.81
CA ASP A 18 3.09 26.43 -2.79
C ASP A 18 4.35 26.08 -3.59
N VAL A 19 5.20 27.05 -3.92
CA VAL A 19 6.51 26.82 -4.52
C VAL A 19 7.40 26.02 -3.58
N LEU A 20 7.46 26.35 -2.28
CA LEU A 20 8.23 25.58 -1.30
C LEU A 20 7.77 24.13 -1.22
N ARG A 21 6.45 23.88 -1.19
CA ARG A 21 5.89 22.52 -1.24
C ARG A 21 6.22 21.82 -2.54
N ALA A 22 6.14 22.52 -3.67
CA ALA A 22 6.43 21.97 -4.97
C ALA A 22 7.90 21.55 -5.09
N ILE A 23 8.84 22.34 -4.53
CA ILE A 23 10.27 22.04 -4.47
C ILE A 23 10.53 20.83 -3.58
N ASP A 24 9.99 20.80 -2.36
CA ASP A 24 10.17 19.69 -1.42
C ASP A 24 9.73 18.34 -2.02
N SER A 25 8.60 18.37 -2.73
CA SER A 25 8.06 17.18 -3.39
C SER A 25 8.61 16.92 -4.80
N PHE A 26 9.46 17.80 -5.34
CA PHE A 26 10.00 17.70 -6.71
C PHE A 26 10.85 16.45 -6.89
N GLU A 27 11.83 16.24 -6.02
CA GLU A 27 12.71 15.07 -6.06
C GLU A 27 11.93 13.77 -5.93
N LYS A 28 10.89 13.74 -5.08
CA LYS A 28 10.01 12.58 -4.93
C LYS A 28 9.24 12.29 -6.21
N ARG A 29 8.65 13.30 -6.86
CA ARG A 29 7.97 13.13 -8.16
C ARG A 29 8.95 12.67 -9.24
N ARG A 30 10.14 13.26 -9.30
CA ARG A 30 11.17 12.91 -10.29
C ARG A 30 11.64 11.47 -10.12
N LYS A 31 11.87 11.02 -8.89
CA LYS A 31 12.20 9.62 -8.58
C LYS A 31 11.07 8.67 -8.96
N ALA A 32 9.82 9.00 -8.64
CA ALA A 32 8.66 8.18 -9.01
C ALA A 32 8.51 8.07 -10.54
N GLN A 33 8.73 9.15 -11.28
CA GLN A 33 8.74 9.15 -12.74
C GLN A 33 9.87 8.27 -13.29
N ALA A 34 11.08 8.36 -12.73
CA ALA A 34 12.20 7.51 -13.12
C ALA A 34 11.89 6.01 -12.89
N VAL A 35 11.33 5.66 -11.73
CA VAL A 35 10.91 4.27 -11.44
C VAL A 35 9.85 3.81 -12.43
N SER A 36 8.82 4.63 -12.70
CA SER A 36 7.77 4.27 -13.66
C SER A 36 8.32 4.07 -15.08
N ALA A 37 9.26 4.91 -15.52
CA ALA A 37 9.91 4.76 -16.81
C ALA A 37 10.71 3.45 -16.90
N LEU A 38 11.46 3.11 -15.84
CA LEU A 38 12.20 1.85 -15.75
C LEU A 38 11.25 0.64 -15.72
N GLU A 39 10.14 0.71 -14.99
CA GLU A 39 9.13 -0.35 -14.98
C GLU A 39 8.50 -0.57 -16.36
N ASN A 40 8.20 0.51 -17.09
CA ASN A 40 7.62 0.40 -18.42
C ASN A 40 8.63 -0.20 -19.41
N ALA A 41 9.89 0.25 -19.37
CA ALA A 41 10.96 -0.33 -20.19
C ALA A 41 11.18 -1.82 -19.88
N ALA A 42 11.17 -2.20 -18.60
CA ALA A 42 11.26 -3.61 -18.21
C ALA A 42 10.09 -4.43 -18.80
N LYS A 43 8.86 -3.91 -18.69
CA LYS A 43 7.65 -4.57 -19.20
C LYS A 43 7.68 -4.75 -20.71
N GLU A 44 8.17 -3.78 -21.47
CA GLU A 44 8.34 -3.89 -22.93
C GLU A 44 9.28 -5.04 -23.31
N MET A 45 10.28 -5.32 -22.49
CA MET A 45 11.20 -6.43 -22.65
C MET A 45 10.69 -7.75 -22.04
N GLY A 46 9.49 -7.77 -21.48
CA GLY A 46 8.89 -8.96 -20.87
C GLY A 46 9.38 -9.28 -19.45
N PHE A 47 10.02 -8.33 -18.77
CA PHE A 47 10.50 -8.48 -17.39
C PHE A 47 9.76 -7.54 -16.44
N SER A 48 9.70 -7.89 -15.16
CA SER A 48 9.36 -6.91 -14.12
C SER A 48 10.62 -6.23 -13.60
N LEU A 49 10.51 -4.95 -13.20
CA LEU A 49 11.62 -4.23 -12.59
C LEU A 49 12.16 -4.93 -11.33
N ALA A 50 11.28 -5.57 -10.56
CA ALA A 50 11.65 -6.34 -9.36
C ALA A 50 12.55 -7.55 -9.71
N GLU A 51 12.25 -8.26 -10.79
CA GLU A 51 13.09 -9.38 -11.27
C GLU A 51 14.47 -8.89 -11.73
N LEU A 52 14.54 -7.77 -12.45
CA LEU A 52 15.81 -7.20 -12.93
C LEU A 52 16.71 -6.71 -11.78
N LEU A 53 16.10 -6.21 -10.70
CA LEU A 53 16.83 -5.76 -9.52
C LEU A 53 17.18 -6.91 -8.57
N GLY A 54 16.88 -8.16 -8.92
CA GLY A 54 17.08 -9.33 -8.06
C GLY A 54 16.25 -9.27 -6.76
N GLN A 55 15.29 -8.35 -6.68
CA GLN A 55 14.34 -8.28 -5.59
C GLN A 55 13.25 -9.29 -5.91
N GLN A 56 13.46 -10.54 -5.49
CA GLN A 56 12.38 -11.50 -5.37
C GLN A 56 11.25 -10.78 -4.63
N ALA A 57 10.14 -10.51 -5.33
CA ALA A 57 8.96 -9.91 -4.74
C ALA A 57 8.60 -10.79 -3.54
N GLY A 58 8.96 -10.32 -2.34
CA GLY A 58 8.78 -11.08 -1.12
C GLY A 58 7.30 -11.44 -1.07
N ARG A 59 7.02 -12.74 -1.22
CA ARG A 59 5.68 -13.30 -1.35
C ARG A 59 4.79 -12.57 -0.35
N ARG A 60 3.95 -11.65 -0.81
CA ARG A 60 3.05 -10.91 0.07
C ARG A 60 2.26 -12.00 0.79
N ARG A 61 2.44 -12.11 2.12
CA ARG A 61 1.69 -13.09 2.90
C ARG A 61 0.24 -12.74 2.71
N SER A 62 -0.47 -13.51 1.89
CA SER A 62 -1.90 -13.36 1.76
C SER A 62 -2.49 -13.60 3.14
N VAL A 63 -3.29 -12.64 3.61
CA VAL A 63 -4.07 -12.82 4.83
C VAL A 63 -4.94 -14.05 4.58
N ALA A 64 -4.71 -15.11 5.34
CA ALA A 64 -5.45 -16.35 5.16
C ALA A 64 -6.93 -16.08 5.46
N MET A 65 -7.80 -16.38 4.48
CA MET A 65 -9.24 -16.23 4.67
C MET A 65 -9.70 -17.02 5.90
N PRO A 66 -10.57 -16.46 6.75
CA PRO A 66 -11.14 -17.19 7.88
C PRO A 66 -11.91 -18.41 7.37
N LYS A 67 -11.55 -19.61 7.86
CA LYS A 67 -12.17 -20.88 7.47
C LYS A 67 -13.32 -21.27 8.40
N TYR A 68 -13.26 -20.82 9.65
CA TYR A 68 -14.24 -21.12 10.69
C TYR A 68 -14.71 -19.81 11.32
N ALA A 69 -16.01 -19.69 11.56
CA ALA A 69 -16.62 -18.59 12.28
C ALA A 69 -17.31 -19.13 13.53
N ASN A 70 -17.20 -18.40 14.64
CA ASN A 70 -17.85 -18.78 15.88
C ASN A 70 -19.38 -18.62 15.75
N PRO A 71 -20.19 -19.66 16.00
CA PRO A 71 -21.65 -19.56 15.94
C PRO A 71 -22.26 -18.67 17.04
N ALA A 72 -21.53 -18.41 18.13
CA ALA A 72 -21.97 -17.52 19.20
C ALA A 72 -21.60 -16.05 18.96
N ASP A 73 -20.53 -15.79 18.20
CA ASP A 73 -20.07 -14.44 17.85
C ASP A 73 -19.46 -14.44 16.43
N PRO A 74 -20.19 -13.97 15.40
CA PRO A 74 -19.72 -13.97 14.01
C PRO A 74 -18.46 -13.14 13.75
N SER A 75 -18.05 -12.28 14.69
CA SER A 75 -16.82 -11.49 14.57
C SER A 75 -15.56 -12.28 14.93
N ASP A 76 -15.71 -13.35 15.72
CA ASP A 76 -14.60 -14.23 16.09
C ASP A 76 -14.42 -15.32 15.02
N THR A 77 -13.37 -15.15 14.22
CA THR A 77 -13.09 -16.01 13.07
C THR A 77 -11.68 -16.56 13.11
N TRP A 78 -11.53 -17.79 12.64
CA TRP A 78 -10.25 -18.49 12.63
C TRP A 78 -9.94 -19.01 11.23
N SER A 79 -8.76 -18.64 10.72
CA SER A 79 -8.26 -19.06 9.39
C SER A 79 -7.82 -20.52 9.32
N GLY A 80 -7.94 -21.28 10.41
CA GLY A 80 -7.42 -22.65 10.51
C GLY A 80 -5.89 -22.72 10.58
N ARG A 81 -5.21 -21.57 10.66
CA ARG A 81 -3.76 -21.44 10.81
C ARG A 81 -3.42 -20.82 12.17
N GLY A 82 -2.39 -21.33 12.82
CA GLY A 82 -1.93 -20.83 14.13
C GLY A 82 -2.71 -21.41 15.32
N ARG A 83 -2.66 -20.72 16.47
CA ARG A 83 -3.30 -21.17 17.71
C ARG A 83 -4.82 -21.27 17.53
N GLN A 84 -5.38 -22.44 17.85
CA GLN A 84 -6.82 -22.66 17.89
C GLN A 84 -7.47 -21.79 18.97
N PRO A 85 -8.55 -21.06 18.65
CA PRO A 85 -9.32 -20.31 19.64
C PRO A 85 -10.17 -21.26 20.51
N HIS A 86 -10.55 -20.77 21.69
CA HIS A 86 -11.26 -21.58 22.70
C HIS A 86 -12.60 -22.08 22.18
N TRP A 87 -13.40 -21.21 21.56
CA TRP A 87 -14.71 -21.58 21.00
C TRP A 87 -14.62 -22.73 19.98
N PHE A 88 -13.55 -22.79 19.18
CA PHE A 88 -13.38 -23.85 18.19
C PHE A 88 -13.02 -25.18 18.87
N ARG A 89 -12.23 -25.15 19.94
CA ARG A 89 -11.94 -26.34 20.76
C ARG A 89 -13.17 -26.84 21.48
N ASP A 90 -13.96 -25.94 22.04
CA ASP A 90 -15.19 -26.28 22.76
C ASP A 90 -16.25 -26.82 21.80
N ALA A 91 -16.35 -26.27 20.58
CA ALA A 91 -17.22 -26.79 19.53
C ALA A 91 -16.82 -28.21 19.07
N LEU A 92 -15.51 -28.46 18.90
CA LEU A 92 -14.99 -29.80 18.61
C LEU A 92 -15.26 -30.80 19.74
N ALA A 93 -15.08 -30.38 21.01
CA ALA A 93 -15.39 -31.21 22.17
C ALA A 93 -16.90 -31.52 22.28
N ALA A 94 -17.74 -30.58 21.85
CA ALA A 94 -19.20 -30.75 21.78
C ALA A 94 -19.67 -31.55 20.55
N GLY A 95 -18.77 -32.09 19.73
CA GLY A 95 -19.10 -32.92 18.56
C GLY A 95 -19.71 -32.14 17.38
N ARG A 96 -19.54 -30.81 17.35
CA ARG A 96 -19.99 -29.98 16.22
C ARG A 96 -18.83 -29.84 15.23
N SER A 97 -18.91 -30.58 14.13
CA SER A 97 -17.96 -30.56 13.00
C SER A 97 -18.33 -29.53 11.95
#